data_AF-A0A4Q5RES7-F1
#
_entry.id   AF-A0A4Q5RES7-F1
#
_cell.length_a   1.000
_cell.length_b   1.000
_cell.length_c   1.000
_cell.angle_alpha   90.00
_cell.angle_beta   90.00
_cell.angle_gamma   90.00
#
_symmetry.space_group_name_H-M   'P 1'
#
loop_
_entity.id
_entity.type
_entity.pdbx_description
1 polymer ?
#
loop_
_entity_poly.entity_id
_entity_poly.type
_entity_poly.pdbx_seq_one_letter_code
_entity_poly.pdbx_strand_id
1 'polypeptide(L)'
;MTELLSQAYALSDGLYSCPPWMQVRIREEDDPLSVHRSGKGLLNIIDLANLYSCSFIATDDIGQVYDNGKFEVQGRMDFSDVRGCSLMFL
;
A
#
# COMPACT_ATOMS: atom_id res chain seq x y z
N MET A 1 -3.18 -0.23 -11.72
CA MET A 1 -2.47 1.04 -11.42
C MET A 1 -1.66 1.39 -12.65
N THR A 2 -1.97 2.51 -13.31
CA THR A 2 -1.29 2.94 -14.55
C THR A 2 0.03 3.68 -14.28
N GLU A 3 0.27 4.00 -13.01
CA GLU A 3 1.41 4.74 -12.49
C GLU A 3 2.65 3.84 -12.27
N LEU A 4 2.50 2.52 -12.38
CA LEU A 4 3.56 1.54 -12.16
C LEU A 4 4.00 0.88 -13.47
N LEU A 5 5.31 0.73 -13.65
CA LEU A 5 5.89 -0.03 -14.76
C LEU A 5 6.08 -1.50 -14.40
N SER A 6 6.19 -1.84 -13.11
CA SER A 6 6.18 -3.21 -12.61
C SER A 6 4.77 -3.71 -12.34
N GLN A 7 4.61 -5.04 -12.28
CA GLN A 7 3.36 -5.71 -11.93
C GLN A 7 3.58 -6.66 -10.75
N ALA A 8 2.68 -6.61 -9.77
CA ALA A 8 2.58 -7.60 -8.71
C ALA A 8 1.46 -8.59 -9.05
N TYR A 9 1.70 -9.89 -8.85
CA TYR A 9 0.75 -10.93 -9.24
C TYR A 9 0.30 -11.73 -8.02
N ALA A 10 -1.00 -12.01 -7.93
CA ALA A 10 -1.57 -12.94 -6.97
C ALA A 10 -1.70 -14.32 -7.61
N LEU A 11 -1.13 -15.35 -6.97
CA LEU A 11 -1.27 -16.74 -7.43
C LEU A 11 -2.61 -17.34 -7.00
N SER A 12 -3.14 -16.90 -5.85
CA SER A 12 -4.48 -17.19 -5.36
C SER A 12 -4.92 -16.11 -4.38
N ASP A 13 -6.23 -16.01 -4.14
CA ASP A 13 -6.84 -15.34 -2.98
C ASP A 13 -6.46 -13.87 -2.74
N GLY A 14 -6.05 -13.15 -3.79
CA GLY A 14 -5.72 -11.71 -3.69
C GLY A 14 -4.41 -11.40 -2.94
N LEU A 15 -3.59 -12.41 -2.65
CA LEU A 15 -2.30 -12.25 -2.00
C LEU A 15 -1.18 -12.05 -3.05
N TYR A 16 -0.78 -10.80 -3.26
CA TYR A 16 0.16 -10.39 -4.30
C TYR A 16 1.61 -10.63 -3.88
N SER A 17 2.43 -11.01 -4.86
CA SER A 17 3.89 -11.09 -4.75
C SER A 17 4.53 -10.12 -5.75
N CYS A 18 5.57 -9.40 -5.30
CA CYS A 18 6.29 -8.44 -6.12
C CYS A 18 7.53 -9.07 -6.78
N PRO A 19 7.96 -8.55 -7.95
CA PRO A 19 9.30 -8.81 -8.45
C PRO A 19 10.36 -8.20 -7.52
N PRO A 20 11.64 -8.63 -7.59
CA PRO A 20 12.68 -8.19 -6.66
C PRO A 20 12.97 -6.67 -6.62
N TRP A 21 12.63 -5.95 -7.69
CA TRP A 21 12.84 -4.50 -7.82
C TRP A 21 11.62 -3.65 -7.42
N MET A 22 10.54 -4.30 -6.97
CA MET A 22 9.34 -3.64 -6.46
C MET A 22 9.11 -4.04 -5.00
N GLN A 23 8.75 -3.09 -4.15
CA GLN A 23 8.41 -3.33 -2.75
C GLN A 23 7.16 -2.56 -2.36
N VAL A 24 6.41 -3.11 -1.41
CA VAL A 24 5.27 -2.44 -0.79
C VAL A 24 5.57 -2.26 0.70
N ARG A 25 5.26 -1.07 1.22
CA ARG A 25 5.39 -0.68 2.62
C ARG A 25 4.04 -0.20 3.13
N ILE A 26 3.89 -0.21 4.45
CA ILE A 26 2.72 0.34 5.13
C ILE A 26 3.07 1.72 5.66
N ARG A 27 2.16 2.67 5.50
CA ARG A 27 2.22 3.99 6.10
C ARG A 27 1.00 4.19 7.00
N GLU A 28 1.19 4.86 8.12
CA GLU A 28 0.08 5.26 9.00
C GLU A 28 -0.78 6.35 8.34
N GLU A 29 -2.07 6.35 8.66
CA GLU A 29 -3.03 7.29 8.08
C GLU A 29 -2.83 8.71 8.61
N ASP A 30 -2.48 8.83 9.88
CA ASP A 30 -2.32 10.08 10.63
C ASP A 30 -0.87 10.61 10.64
N ASP A 31 0.14 9.75 10.48
CA ASP A 31 1.53 10.14 10.29
C ASP A 31 2.13 9.58 8.97
N PRO A 32 2.30 10.42 7.94
CA PRO A 32 2.84 9.96 6.66
C PRO A 32 4.32 9.59 6.70
N LEU A 33 5.07 9.95 7.75
CA LEU A 33 6.47 9.60 7.91
C LEU A 33 6.68 8.28 8.68
N SER A 34 5.62 7.79 9.33
CA SER A 34 5.62 6.49 10.01
C SER A 34 5.40 5.37 8.99
N VAL A 35 6.51 4.74 8.58
CA VAL A 35 6.52 3.69 7.52
C VAL A 35 7.07 2.37 8.06
N HIS A 36 6.29 1.32 7.88
CA HIS A 36 6.54 -0.02 8.39
C HIS A 36 6.75 -1.04 7.26
N ARG A 37 7.45 -2.14 7.58
CA ARG A 37 7.72 -3.21 6.62
C ARG A 37 6.55 -4.19 6.46
N SER A 38 5.74 -4.33 7.48
CA SER A 38 4.56 -5.19 7.57
C SER A 38 3.52 -4.52 8.48
N GLY A 39 2.28 -5.00 8.42
CA GLY A 39 1.14 -4.43 9.16
C GLY A 39 -0.01 -4.05 8.24
N LYS A 40 -0.98 -3.30 8.78
CA LYS A 40 -2.14 -2.76 8.07
C LYS A 40 -2.07 -1.25 8.02
N GLY A 41 -2.51 -0.65 6.92
CA GLY A 41 -2.55 0.80 6.74
C GLY A 41 -2.57 1.16 5.26
N LEU A 42 -2.05 2.34 4.92
CA LEU A 42 -1.96 2.81 3.55
C LEU A 42 -0.74 2.25 2.84
N LEU A 43 -0.88 1.92 1.56
CA LEU A 43 0.18 1.32 0.78
C LEU A 43 1.12 2.38 0.20
N ASN A 44 2.40 2.26 0.55
CA ASN A 44 3.48 2.93 -0.16
C ASN A 44 4.14 1.93 -1.11
N ILE A 45 4.31 2.31 -2.37
CA ILE A 45 4.91 1.45 -3.40
C ILE A 45 6.27 2.02 -3.79
N ILE A 46 7.27 1.15 -3.77
CA ILE A 46 8.61 1.40 -4.29
C ILE A 46 8.74 0.59 -5.57
N ASP A 47 8.85 1.24 -6.73
CA ASP A 47 9.06 0.57 -8.02
C ASP A 47 10.31 1.13 -8.69
N LEU A 48 11.41 0.40 -8.63
CA LEU A 48 12.66 0.84 -9.25
C LEU A 48 12.64 0.73 -10.79
N ALA A 49 11.62 0.09 -11.37
CA ALA A 49 11.42 0.10 -12.83
C ALA A 49 10.83 1.43 -13.32
N ASN A 50 10.26 2.25 -12.43
CA ASN A 50 9.79 3.61 -12.72
C ASN A 50 10.98 4.58 -12.93
N LEU A 51 11.84 4.30 -13.91
CA LEU A 51 13.08 5.03 -14.19
C LEU A 51 12.86 6.46 -14.66
N TYR A 52 11.77 6.68 -15.42
CA TYR A 52 11.41 7.98 -16.00
C TYR A 52 10.18 8.60 -15.35
N SER A 53 9.80 8.10 -14.17
CA SER A 53 8.65 8.56 -13.39
C SER A 53 8.95 8.46 -11.90
N CYS A 54 7.96 8.63 -11.04
CA CYS A 54 8.15 8.54 -9.60
C CYS A 54 8.32 7.08 -9.17
N SER A 55 9.46 6.73 -8.58
CA SER A 55 9.72 5.39 -8.04
C SER A 55 9.13 5.17 -6.65
N PHE A 56 8.77 6.23 -5.93
CA PHE A 56 8.24 6.16 -4.56
C PHE A 56 6.85 6.79 -4.55
N ILE A 57 5.82 5.94 -4.58
CA ILE A 57 4.42 6.38 -4.71
C ILE A 57 3.71 6.07 -3.40
N ALA A 58 3.24 7.11 -2.72
CA ALA A 58 2.28 6.95 -1.64
C ALA A 58 0.89 6.88 -2.25
N THR A 59 0.21 5.73 -2.12
CA THR A 59 -1.16 5.59 -2.58
C THR A 59 -2.12 5.74 -1.42
N ASP A 60 -3.38 6.02 -1.76
CA ASP A 60 -4.48 5.98 -0.80
C ASP A 60 -5.17 4.60 -0.84
N ASP A 61 -4.43 3.54 -1.16
CA ASP A 61 -4.95 2.18 -1.10
C ASP A 61 -4.75 1.62 0.32
N ILE A 62 -5.82 1.08 0.89
CA ILE A 62 -5.80 0.41 2.18
C ILE A 62 -5.37 -1.03 1.94
N GLY A 63 -4.41 -1.52 2.71
CA GLY A 63 -3.94 -2.89 2.56
C GLY A 63 -3.21 -3.45 3.77
N GLN A 64 -2.73 -4.67 3.59
CA GLN A 64 -1.93 -5.40 4.56
C GLN A 64 -0.66 -5.93 3.91
N VAL A 65 0.50 -5.65 4.51
CA VAL A 65 1.77 -6.27 4.12
C VAL A 65 2.16 -7.28 5.19
N TYR A 66 2.50 -8.49 4.77
CA TYR A 66 2.92 -9.58 5.65
C TYR A 66 4.44 -9.63 5.77
N ASP A 67 4.97 -10.29 6.81
CA ASP A 67 6.42 -10.34 7.08
C ASP A 67 7.23 -11.00 5.95
N ASN A 68 6.59 -11.81 5.11
CA ASN A 68 7.19 -12.42 3.92
C ASN A 68 7.22 -11.48 2.69
N GLY A 69 6.77 -10.23 2.82
CA GLY A 69 6.73 -9.23 1.75
C GLY A 69 5.56 -9.36 0.79
N LYS A 70 4.69 -10.37 0.96
CA LYS A 70 3.42 -10.43 0.23
C LYS A 70 2.44 -9.42 0.79
N PHE A 71 1.46 -9.02 -0.01
CA PHE A 71 0.49 -8.03 0.41
C PHE A 71 -0.89 -8.23 -0.20
N GLU A 72 -1.89 -7.63 0.41
CA GLU A 72 -3.28 -7.60 -0.05
C GLU A 72 -3.74 -6.14 -0.16
N VAL A 73 -4.61 -5.87 -1.13
CA VAL A 73 -5.29 -4.58 -1.30
C VAL A 73 -6.74 -4.76 -0.90
N GLN A 74 -7.18 -4.03 0.13
CA GLN A 74 -8.51 -4.15 0.73
C GLN A 74 -9.51 -3.14 0.18
N GLY A 75 -9.02 -2.01 -0.34
CA GLY A 75 -9.85 -0.96 -0.94
C GLY A 75 -9.05 0.31 -1.15
N ARG A 76 -9.73 1.39 -1.52
CA ARG A 76 -9.19 2.74 -1.48
C ARG A 76 -9.77 3.49 -0.28
N MET A 77 -9.00 4.42 0.25
CA MET A 77 -9.51 5.44 1.15
C MET A 77 -10.40 6.38 0.33
N ASP A 78 -11.70 6.09 0.32
CA ASP A 78 -12.69 6.95 -0.30
C ASP A 78 -13.12 8.02 0.72
N PHE A 79 -13.13 9.29 0.32
CA PHE A 79 -13.67 10.41 1.11
C PHE A 79 -15.19 10.33 1.35
N SER A 80 -15.84 9.18 1.14
CA SER A 80 -17.22 9.01 1.57
C SER A 80 -17.24 9.22 3.08
N ASP A 81 -18.02 10.20 3.55
CA ASP A 81 -18.12 10.60 4.96
C ASP A 81 -17.83 9.42 5.89
N VAL A 82 -16.88 9.59 6.82
CA VAL A 82 -16.68 8.69 7.95
C VAL A 82 -17.94 8.75 8.84
N ARG A 83 -19.05 8.18 8.38
CA ARG A 83 -20.26 7.93 9.18
C ARG A 83 -20.05 6.63 9.91
N GLY A 84 -19.11 6.64 10.85
CA GLY A 84 -18.78 5.43 11.58
C GLY A 84 -17.66 5.63 12.59
N CYS A 85 -17.97 6.29 13.70
CA CYS A 85 -17.40 6.04 15.04
C CYS A 85 -15.86 5.92 15.20
N SER A 86 -15.03 6.46 14.30
CA SER A 86 -13.56 6.36 14.43
C SER A 86 -12.91 7.62 15.02
N LEU A 87 -13.70 8.67 15.29
CA LEU A 87 -13.28 9.85 16.04
C LEU A 87 -13.71 9.72 17.50
N MET A 88 -13.15 8.78 18.25
CA MET A 88 -13.17 8.87 19.71
C MET A 88 -11.80 9.42 20.14
N PHE A 89 -11.71 10.75 20.15
CA PHE A 89 -10.60 11.47 20.80
C PHE A 89 -10.57 11.09 22.28
N LEU A 90 -9.38 10.78 22.79
CA LEU A 90 -9.04 10.77 24.21
C LEU A 90 -7.88 11.75 24.43
#